data_AF-K1QHU3-F1
#
_entry.id   AF-K1QHU3-F1
#
_cell.length_a   1.000
_cell.length_b   1.000
_cell.length_c   1.000
_cell.angle_alpha   90.00
_cell.angle_beta   90.00
_cell.angle_gamma   90.00
#
_symmetry.space_group_name_H-M   'P 1'
#
loop_
_entity.id
_entity.type
_entity.pdbx_description
1 polymer ?
#
loop_
_entity_poly.entity_id
_entity_poly.type
_entity_poly.pdbx_seq_one_letter_code
_entity_poly.pdbx_strand_id
1 'polypeptide(L)'
;MDPCAQDMVWCDVCDNNTVEMHCDTCFVNVCKTCVGEHMFDESVDHKIVKFKSRKTTPIYPSCLYHSKERNNDICVSREKVVDVFRETGERRFHYTGHTPLPKWNQAFTPKGIATDSYCHILIADINNKCVHIIDQNGKFLQYIDCGMRRPWGLCIDSHDFLYLADNKKKSTQIVKVKFLNL
;
A
#
# COMPACT_ATOMS: atom_id res chain seq x y z
N MET A 1 11.30 32.07 -16.97
CA MET A 1 10.46 31.32 -16.01
C MET A 1 9.31 30.77 -16.83
N ASP A 2 9.42 29.52 -17.28
CA ASP A 2 8.34 28.86 -18.01
C ASP A 2 7.43 28.14 -17.02
N PRO A 3 6.10 28.35 -17.09
CA PRO A 3 5.15 27.70 -16.20
C PRO A 3 4.97 26.24 -16.61
N CYS A 4 5.16 25.37 -15.63
CA CYS A 4 4.58 24.03 -15.46
C CYS A 4 4.02 23.37 -16.73
N ALA A 5 4.71 22.35 -17.25
CA ALA A 5 4.09 21.33 -18.08
C ALA A 5 2.96 20.66 -17.28
N GLN A 6 1.72 21.11 -17.46
CA GLN A 6 0.57 20.29 -17.10
C GLN A 6 0.51 19.20 -18.17
N ASP A 7 0.80 17.96 -17.78
CA ASP A 7 0.64 16.81 -18.66
C ASP A 7 -0.76 16.84 -19.26
N MET A 8 -0.84 16.93 -20.59
CA MET A 8 -2.08 16.83 -21.33
C MET A 8 -2.61 15.41 -21.14
N VAL A 9 -3.81 15.27 -20.57
CA VAL A 9 -4.43 13.95 -20.36
C VAL A 9 -5.02 13.48 -21.69
N TRP A 10 -4.58 12.30 -22.14
CA TRP A 10 -4.98 11.67 -23.41
C TRP A 10 -6.09 10.64 -23.18
N CYS A 11 -6.85 10.36 -24.23
CA CYS A 11 -7.92 9.37 -24.20
C CYS A 11 -7.34 7.95 -24.08
N ASP A 12 -7.77 7.21 -23.05
CA ASP A 12 -7.29 5.85 -22.75
C ASP A 12 -7.72 4.80 -23.80
N VAL A 13 -8.59 5.16 -24.75
CA VAL A 13 -9.10 4.26 -25.81
C VAL A 13 -8.27 4.38 -27.09
N CYS A 14 -7.83 5.60 -27.46
CA CYS A 14 -7.17 5.84 -28.74
C CYS A 14 -5.78 6.48 -28.63
N ASP A 15 -5.38 6.92 -27.44
CA ASP A 15 -4.11 7.59 -27.10
C ASP A 15 -3.75 8.83 -27.95
N ASN A 16 -4.66 9.28 -28.83
CA ASN A 16 -4.39 10.31 -29.85
C ASN A 16 -5.23 11.58 -29.70
N ASN A 17 -6.29 11.53 -28.88
CA ASN A 17 -7.22 12.65 -28.71
C ASN A 17 -7.22 13.16 -27.28
N THR A 18 -7.48 14.46 -27.14
CA THR A 18 -7.61 15.11 -25.84
C THR A 18 -8.85 14.62 -25.10
N VAL A 19 -8.74 14.54 -23.78
CA VAL A 19 -9.83 14.08 -22.92
C VAL A 19 -10.87 15.17 -22.73
N GLU A 20 -12.13 14.79 -22.94
CA GLU A 20 -13.28 15.66 -22.65
C GLU A 20 -14.25 14.99 -21.67
N MET A 21 -14.29 13.66 -21.66
CA MET A 21 -15.23 12.84 -20.93
C MET A 21 -14.50 11.85 -20.02
N HIS A 22 -15.19 11.36 -19.00
CA HIS A 22 -14.70 10.33 -18.09
C HIS A 22 -15.84 9.35 -17.80
N CYS A 23 -15.53 8.06 -17.72
CA CYS A 23 -16.47 7.05 -17.28
C CYS A 23 -16.29 6.79 -15.78
N ASP A 24 -17.25 7.22 -14.95
CA ASP A 24 -17.24 6.96 -13.49
C ASP A 24 -17.34 5.45 -13.17
N THR A 25 -17.83 4.63 -14.09
CA THR A 25 -17.98 3.17 -13.91
C THR A 25 -16.66 2.44 -14.15
N CYS A 26 -15.97 2.79 -15.25
CA CYS A 26 -14.75 2.11 -15.69
C CYS A 26 -13.47 2.84 -15.30
N PHE A 27 -13.57 4.07 -14.78
CA PHE A 27 -12.45 4.95 -14.41
C PHE A 27 -11.50 5.29 -15.55
N VAL A 28 -12.00 5.30 -16.78
CA VAL A 28 -11.24 5.68 -17.98
C VAL A 28 -11.62 7.07 -18.48
N ASN A 29 -10.64 7.77 -19.01
CA ASN A 29 -10.74 9.06 -19.66
C ASN A 29 -10.96 8.87 -21.16
N VAL A 30 -12.03 9.46 -21.69
CA VAL A 30 -12.49 9.19 -23.04
C VAL A 30 -12.63 10.52 -23.79
N CYS A 31 -12.14 10.59 -25.03
CA CYS A 31 -12.46 11.70 -25.93
C CYS A 31 -13.89 11.56 -26.44
N LYS A 32 -14.49 12.64 -26.95
CA LYS A 32 -15.89 12.60 -27.43
C LYS A 32 -16.16 11.51 -28.47
N THR A 33 -15.20 11.22 -29.33
CA THR A 33 -15.37 10.24 -30.42
C THR A 33 -15.34 8.80 -29.93
N CYS A 34 -14.59 8.50 -28.87
CA CYS A 34 -14.47 7.15 -28.32
C CYS A 34 -15.56 6.79 -27.30
N VAL A 35 -16.44 7.72 -26.92
CA VAL A 35 -17.54 7.44 -25.97
C VAL A 35 -18.44 6.32 -26.49
N GLY A 36 -18.80 6.35 -27.78
CA GLY A 36 -19.68 5.33 -28.37
C GLY A 36 -19.04 3.94 -28.37
N GLU A 37 -17.77 3.85 -28.76
CA GLU A 37 -17.01 2.59 -28.74
C GLU A 37 -16.84 2.06 -27.31
N HIS A 38 -16.55 2.94 -26.35
CA HIS A 38 -16.43 2.57 -24.94
C HIS A 38 -17.74 2.07 -24.32
N MET A 39 -18.89 2.66 -24.70
CA MET A 39 -20.21 2.25 -24.22
C MET A 39 -20.78 1.02 -24.94
N PHE A 40 -20.04 0.43 -25.88
CA PHE A 40 -20.48 -0.78 -26.58
C PHE A 40 -20.46 -2.02 -25.68
N ASP A 41 -19.73 -1.98 -24.56
CA ASP A 41 -19.75 -3.03 -23.56
C ASP A 41 -21.05 -2.97 -22.74
N GLU A 42 -22.00 -3.83 -23.08
CA GLU A 42 -23.28 -3.93 -22.36
C GLU A 42 -23.18 -4.73 -21.05
N SER A 43 -21.99 -5.23 -20.67
CA SER A 43 -21.81 -6.01 -19.43
C SER A 43 -21.93 -5.16 -18.15
N VAL A 44 -21.76 -3.84 -18.27
CA VAL A 44 -21.84 -2.88 -17.17
C VAL A 44 -22.57 -1.60 -17.60
N ASP A 45 -23.20 -0.91 -16.65
CA ASP A 45 -23.84 0.38 -16.92
C ASP A 45 -22.82 1.52 -16.86
N HIS A 46 -22.47 2.09 -18.01
CA HIS A 46 -21.44 3.11 -18.16
C HIS A 46 -21.97 4.50 -17.82
N LYS A 47 -21.44 5.11 -16.75
CA LYS A 47 -21.77 6.49 -16.38
C LYS A 47 -20.74 7.49 -16.92
N ILE A 48 -21.06 8.10 -18.05
CA ILE A 48 -20.22 9.12 -18.70
C ILE A 48 -20.49 10.52 -18.14
N VAL A 49 -19.44 11.18 -17.67
CA VAL A 49 -19.46 12.56 -17.16
C VAL A 49 -18.40 13.41 -17.86
N LYS A 50 -18.51 14.73 -17.77
CA LYS A 50 -17.42 15.62 -18.21
C LYS A 50 -16.18 15.37 -17.36
N PHE A 51 -14.99 15.40 -17.96
CA PHE A 51 -13.73 15.12 -17.25
C PHE A 51 -13.51 15.98 -15.99
N LYS A 52 -13.94 17.25 -16.02
CA LYS A 52 -13.87 18.17 -14.87
C LYS A 52 -14.82 17.81 -13.71
N SER A 53 -15.79 16.94 -13.96
CA SER A 53 -16.82 16.49 -13.02
C SER A 53 -16.64 15.03 -12.62
N ARG A 54 -15.50 14.41 -12.96
CA ARG A 54 -15.20 13.03 -12.59
C ARG A 54 -15.18 12.84 -11.09
N LYS A 55 -15.64 11.68 -10.60
CA LYS A 55 -15.38 11.28 -9.22
C LYS A 55 -13.86 11.15 -9.01
N THR A 56 -13.32 11.84 -8.01
CA THR A 56 -11.87 11.82 -7.69
C THR A 56 -11.47 10.61 -6.84
N THR A 57 -12.44 9.88 -6.32
CA THR A 57 -12.23 8.64 -5.59
C THR A 57 -12.35 7.46 -6.58
N PRO A 58 -11.24 6.86 -7.01
CA PRO A 58 -11.30 5.67 -7.86
C PRO A 58 -11.95 4.51 -7.10
N ILE A 59 -13.06 4.00 -7.63
CA ILE A 59 -13.70 2.78 -7.15
C ILE A 59 -13.07 1.63 -7.93
N TYR A 60 -11.87 1.22 -7.53
CA TYR A 60 -11.21 0.10 -8.19
C TYR A 60 -12.10 -1.16 -8.06
N PRO A 61 -12.39 -1.89 -9.16
CA PRO A 61 -12.95 -3.22 -9.04
C PRO A 61 -12.06 -4.02 -8.11
N SER A 62 -12.66 -4.78 -7.18
CA SER A 62 -11.89 -5.59 -6.24
C SER A 62 -10.91 -6.45 -7.03
N CYS A 63 -9.62 -6.20 -6.88
CA CYS A 63 -8.62 -7.02 -7.52
C CYS A 63 -8.78 -8.44 -7.00
N LEU A 64 -9.02 -9.41 -7.88
CA LEU A 64 -9.15 -10.82 -7.50
C LEU A 64 -7.84 -11.38 -6.89
N TYR A 65 -6.73 -10.67 -7.07
CA TYR A 65 -5.39 -11.02 -6.58
C TYR A 65 -4.93 -10.18 -5.38
N HIS A 66 -5.52 -9.01 -5.17
CA HIS A 66 -5.32 -8.21 -3.96
C HIS A 66 -6.67 -8.15 -3.27
N SER A 67 -6.89 -9.05 -2.30
CA SER A 67 -7.99 -8.89 -1.36
C SER A 67 -7.92 -7.46 -0.85
N LYS A 68 -8.97 -6.66 -1.07
CA LYS A 68 -9.14 -5.32 -0.49
C LYS A 68 -8.47 -5.33 0.88
N GLU A 69 -7.48 -4.47 1.09
CA GLU A 69 -6.85 -4.30 2.40
C GLU A 69 -7.97 -4.20 3.43
N ARG A 70 -8.19 -5.26 4.21
CA ARG A 70 -9.49 -5.49 4.87
C ARG A 70 -9.74 -4.54 6.06
N ASN A 71 -8.81 -3.63 6.34
CA ASN A 71 -8.86 -2.75 7.51
C ASN A 71 -8.90 -1.25 7.14
N ASN A 72 -8.63 -0.85 5.88
CA ASN A 72 -8.53 0.56 5.42
C ASN A 72 -7.72 1.46 6.38
N ASP A 73 -6.71 0.88 7.04
CA ASP A 73 -5.92 1.58 8.04
C ASP A 73 -4.66 2.18 7.40
N ILE A 74 -4.36 3.42 7.75
CA ILE A 74 -3.11 4.10 7.40
C ILE A 74 -2.13 3.90 8.55
N CYS A 75 -1.06 3.15 8.31
CA CYS A 75 0.02 2.93 9.28
C CYS A 75 1.20 3.89 9.02
N VAL A 76 1.65 4.61 10.04
CA VAL A 76 2.71 5.61 9.93
C VAL A 76 3.84 5.29 10.90
N SER A 77 5.04 5.04 10.35
CA SER A 77 6.25 4.84 11.15
C SER A 77 6.87 6.18 11.56
N ARG A 78 7.02 6.41 12.86
CA ARG A 78 7.77 7.53 13.46
C ARG A 78 8.87 6.98 14.36
N GLU A 79 9.75 7.83 14.89
CA GLU A 79 11.02 7.43 15.53
C GLU A 79 10.96 6.17 16.41
N LYS A 80 10.03 6.11 17.36
CA LYS A 80 9.87 5.01 18.33
C LYS A 80 8.43 4.52 18.43
N VAL A 81 7.64 4.77 17.39
CA VAL A 81 6.21 4.52 17.41
C VAL A 81 5.67 4.29 16.01
N VAL A 82 4.73 3.37 15.89
CA VAL A 82 3.87 3.24 14.71
C VAL A 82 2.47 3.70 15.10
N ASP A 83 1.96 4.74 14.46
CA ASP A 83 0.58 5.18 14.63
C ASP A 83 -0.29 4.57 13.54
N VAL A 84 -1.47 4.12 13.94
CA VAL A 84 -2.45 3.53 13.02
C VAL A 84 -3.69 4.39 13.02
N PHE A 85 -4.09 4.84 11.84
CA PHE A 85 -5.24 5.71 11.61
C PHE A 85 -6.26 5.00 10.74
N ARG A 86 -7.54 5.34 10.92
CA ARG A 86 -8.58 5.03 9.94
C ARG A 86 -8.37 5.88 8.69
N GLU A 87 -8.94 5.45 7.57
CA GLU A 87 -9.05 6.26 6.35
C GLU A 87 -9.69 7.65 6.58
N THR A 88 -10.55 7.79 7.59
CA THR A 88 -11.16 9.08 7.97
C THR A 88 -10.17 10.05 8.63
N GLY A 89 -8.94 9.61 8.94
CA GLY A 89 -7.93 10.39 9.66
C GLY A 89 -7.99 10.23 11.18
N GLU A 90 -8.97 9.49 11.71
CA GLU A 90 -9.06 9.21 13.16
C GLU A 90 -7.98 8.22 13.60
N ARG A 91 -7.21 8.58 14.63
CA ARG A 91 -6.19 7.68 15.18
C ARG A 91 -6.84 6.54 15.97
N ARG A 92 -6.51 5.29 15.63
CA ARG A 92 -6.96 4.07 16.33
C ARG A 92 -6.08 3.76 17.54
N PHE A 93 -4.78 3.62 17.31
CA PHE A 93 -3.81 3.27 18.35
C PHE A 93 -2.39 3.66 17.95
N HIS A 94 -1.47 3.53 18.91
CA HIS A 94 -0.04 3.63 18.68
C HIS A 94 0.65 2.39 19.23
N TYR A 95 1.68 1.92 18.53
CA TYR A 95 2.49 0.77 18.90
C TYR A 95 3.93 1.20 19.15
N THR A 96 4.47 0.92 20.34
CA THR A 96 5.79 1.39 20.80
C THR A 96 6.79 0.25 20.99
N GLY A 97 6.55 -0.88 20.31
CA GLY A 97 7.30 -2.11 20.52
C GLY A 97 6.65 -3.01 21.57
N HIS A 98 7.18 -4.22 21.71
CA HIS A 98 6.72 -5.18 22.71
C HIS A 98 7.89 -5.61 23.60
N THR A 99 7.59 -5.91 24.85
CA THR A 99 8.52 -6.45 25.85
C THR A 99 8.08 -7.85 26.25
N PRO A 100 9.01 -8.82 26.37
CA PRO A 100 10.47 -8.65 26.36
C PRO A 100 11.05 -8.42 24.95
N LEU A 101 12.03 -7.52 24.86
CA LEU A 101 12.70 -7.20 23.61
C LEU A 101 13.50 -8.41 23.08
N PRO A 102 13.69 -8.54 21.76
CA PRO A 102 14.61 -9.51 21.19
C PRO A 102 16.07 -9.28 21.66
N LYS A 103 16.93 -10.27 21.38
CA LYS A 103 18.36 -10.44 21.74
C LYS A 103 19.23 -9.18 22.01
N TRP A 104 18.95 -8.03 21.40
CA TRP A 104 19.81 -6.85 21.44
C TRP A 104 19.36 -5.75 22.42
N ASN A 105 18.13 -5.84 22.95
CA ASN A 105 17.57 -4.91 23.94
C ASN A 105 17.78 -3.42 23.60
N GLN A 106 17.62 -3.06 22.32
CA GLN A 106 17.77 -1.69 21.83
C GLN A 106 16.42 -0.97 21.77
N ALA A 107 16.47 0.35 21.66
CA ALA A 107 15.26 1.16 21.47
C ALA A 107 14.53 0.76 20.16
N PHE A 108 13.23 0.52 20.27
CA PHE A 108 12.34 0.23 19.15
C PHE A 108 12.47 1.31 18.08
N THR A 109 12.88 0.91 16.87
CA THR A 109 13.13 1.83 15.76
C THR A 109 12.45 1.32 14.48
N PRO A 110 11.14 1.59 14.34
CA PRO A 110 10.38 1.11 13.20
C PRO A 110 10.76 1.89 11.92
N LYS A 111 10.88 1.17 10.80
CA LYS A 111 11.08 1.79 9.47
C LYS A 111 10.12 1.25 8.42
N GLY A 112 10.26 -0.02 8.06
CA GLY A 112 9.40 -0.67 7.08
C GLY A 112 8.09 -1.13 7.72
N ILE A 113 6.97 -0.92 7.03
CA ILE A 113 5.65 -1.41 7.42
C ILE A 113 5.00 -2.08 6.21
N ALA A 114 4.31 -3.21 6.42
CA ALA A 114 3.37 -3.80 5.49
C ALA A 114 2.29 -4.56 6.26
N THR A 115 1.30 -5.05 5.53
CA THR A 115 0.21 -5.86 6.05
C THR A 115 0.14 -7.18 5.29
N ASP A 116 -0.23 -8.25 6.01
CA ASP A 116 -0.52 -9.56 5.40
C ASP A 116 -2.02 -9.72 5.08
N SER A 117 -2.39 -10.84 4.46
CA SER A 117 -3.79 -11.14 4.11
C SER A 117 -4.72 -11.31 5.34
N TYR A 118 -4.15 -11.42 6.55
CA TYR A 118 -4.86 -11.56 7.82
C TYR A 118 -5.03 -10.20 8.54
N CYS A 119 -4.66 -9.09 7.91
CA CYS A 119 -4.62 -7.75 8.52
C CYS A 119 -3.64 -7.64 9.69
N HIS A 120 -2.64 -8.51 9.79
CA HIS A 120 -1.52 -8.27 10.69
C HIS A 120 -0.67 -7.15 10.14
N ILE A 121 -0.10 -6.35 11.03
CA ILE A 121 0.82 -5.28 10.70
C ILE A 121 2.23 -5.77 11.02
N LEU A 122 3.06 -5.82 9.98
CA LEU A 122 4.45 -6.22 10.06
C LEU A 122 5.33 -4.97 10.11
N ILE A 123 6.20 -4.88 11.10
CA ILE A 123 7.00 -3.69 11.38
C ILE A 123 8.47 -4.09 11.51
N ALA A 124 9.33 -3.61 10.61
CA ALA A 124 10.77 -3.80 10.73
C ALA A 124 11.35 -2.89 11.82
N ASP A 125 11.92 -3.51 12.86
CA ASP A 125 12.73 -2.84 13.87
C ASP A 125 14.21 -2.97 13.50
N ILE A 126 14.79 -1.87 13.03
CA ILE A 126 16.18 -1.86 12.55
C ILE A 126 17.17 -2.18 13.66
N ASN A 127 16.96 -1.63 14.85
CA ASN A 127 17.94 -1.70 15.92
C ASN A 127 17.93 -3.09 16.58
N ASN A 128 16.74 -3.67 16.72
CA ASN A 128 16.59 -5.04 17.24
C ASN A 128 16.68 -6.13 16.16
N LYS A 129 16.88 -5.75 14.88
CA LYS A 129 17.12 -6.66 13.74
C LYS A 129 16.03 -7.72 13.57
N CYS A 130 14.78 -7.33 13.80
CA CYS A 130 13.64 -8.22 13.73
C CYS A 130 12.47 -7.53 13.01
N VAL A 131 11.47 -8.33 12.64
CA VAL A 131 10.14 -7.82 12.30
C VAL A 131 9.18 -8.16 13.43
N HIS A 132 8.43 -7.17 13.90
CA HIS A 132 7.32 -7.36 14.81
C HIS A 132 6.08 -7.67 13.97
N ILE A 133 5.31 -8.67 14.38
CA ILE A 133 3.98 -8.91 13.86
C ILE A 133 2.98 -8.56 14.96
N ILE A 134 2.05 -7.66 14.65
CA ILE A 134 0.95 -7.30 15.54
C ILE A 134 -0.38 -7.52 14.81
N ASP A 135 -1.44 -7.81 15.55
CA ASP A 135 -2.77 -7.89 14.97
C ASP A 135 -3.33 -6.50 14.59
N GLN A 136 -4.46 -6.51 13.90
CA GLN A 136 -5.23 -5.33 13.50
C GLN A 136 -5.64 -4.39 14.65
N ASN A 137 -5.56 -4.84 15.90
CA ASN A 137 -5.87 -4.07 17.11
C ASN A 137 -4.61 -3.61 17.85
N GLY A 138 -3.42 -3.88 17.30
CA GLY A 138 -2.14 -3.51 17.88
C GLY A 138 -1.62 -4.51 18.92
N LYS A 139 -2.24 -5.68 19.07
CA LYS A 139 -1.77 -6.72 19.96
C LYS A 139 -0.57 -7.42 19.35
N PHE A 140 0.51 -7.54 20.11
CA PHE A 140 1.68 -8.29 19.67
C PHE A 140 1.38 -9.79 19.48
N LEU A 141 1.84 -10.34 18.36
CA LEU A 141 1.70 -11.75 18.02
C LEU A 141 3.04 -12.48 18.10
N GLN A 142 4.05 -12.02 17.34
CA GLN A 142 5.36 -12.68 17.29
C GLN A 142 6.47 -11.79 16.72
N TYR A 143 7.71 -12.28 16.86
CA TYR A 143 8.89 -11.73 16.18
C TYR A 143 9.33 -12.65 15.04
N ILE A 144 9.81 -12.06 13.96
CA ILE A 144 10.60 -12.75 12.94
C ILE A 144 12.06 -12.32 13.11
N ASP A 145 12.95 -13.27 13.43
CA ASP A 145 14.40 -13.03 13.35
C ASP A 145 14.78 -12.91 11.87
N CYS A 146 15.24 -11.72 11.50
CA CYS A 146 15.56 -11.41 10.12
C CYS A 146 16.88 -12.06 9.67
N GLY A 147 17.75 -12.44 10.60
CA GLY A 147 19.14 -12.84 10.28
C GLY A 147 19.93 -11.74 9.55
N MET A 148 19.42 -10.51 9.49
CA MET A 148 19.93 -9.39 8.69
C MET A 148 20.51 -8.29 9.58
N ARG A 149 21.31 -7.39 8.99
CA ARG A 149 21.94 -6.31 9.75
C ARG A 149 21.01 -5.12 9.93
N ARG A 150 20.27 -4.72 8.88
CA ARG A 150 19.37 -3.56 8.91
C ARG A 150 18.16 -3.77 7.99
N PRO A 151 17.09 -4.42 8.47
CA PRO A 151 15.85 -4.56 7.70
C PRO A 151 15.20 -3.18 7.53
N TRP A 152 15.30 -2.57 6.36
CA TRP A 152 14.80 -1.21 6.13
C TRP A 152 13.45 -1.20 5.43
N GLY A 153 13.40 -1.83 4.26
CA GLY A 153 12.19 -1.98 3.46
C GLY A 153 11.62 -3.37 3.64
N LEU A 154 10.29 -3.46 3.65
CA LEU A 154 9.61 -4.75 3.62
C LEU A 154 8.36 -4.67 2.74
N CYS A 155 8.01 -5.78 2.09
CA CYS A 155 6.76 -5.94 1.38
C CYS A 155 6.28 -7.39 1.47
N ILE A 156 5.00 -7.60 1.24
CA ILE A 156 4.38 -8.92 1.22
C ILE A 156 3.81 -9.17 -0.17
N ASP A 157 3.98 -10.40 -0.69
CA ASP A 157 3.33 -10.82 -1.93
C ASP A 157 1.95 -11.44 -1.68
N SER A 158 1.21 -11.75 -2.75
CA SER A 158 -0.13 -12.34 -2.68
C SER A 158 -0.21 -13.74 -2.05
N HIS A 159 0.93 -14.35 -1.72
CA HIS A 159 1.01 -15.65 -1.06
C HIS A 159 1.55 -15.52 0.38
N ASP A 160 1.48 -14.32 0.96
CA ASP A 160 1.99 -13.97 2.29
C ASP A 160 3.48 -14.25 2.49
N PHE A 161 4.28 -14.20 1.43
CA PHE A 161 5.73 -14.19 1.61
C PHE A 161 6.22 -12.77 1.90
N LEU A 162 6.99 -12.66 2.97
CA LEU A 162 7.66 -11.42 3.35
C LEU A 162 8.98 -11.28 2.59
N TYR A 163 9.17 -10.15 1.93
CA TYR A 163 10.43 -9.74 1.35
C TYR A 163 11.01 -8.62 2.19
N LEU A 164 12.27 -8.76 2.57
CA LEU A 164 12.99 -7.81 3.40
C LEU A 164 14.22 -7.29 2.66
N ALA A 165 14.41 -5.97 2.65
CA ALA A 165 15.59 -5.33 2.10
C ALA A 165 16.61 -5.05 3.21
N ASP A 166 17.81 -5.63 3.10
CA ASP A 166 18.97 -5.32 3.94
C ASP A 166 19.88 -4.35 3.19
N ASN A 167 20.15 -3.19 3.80
CA ASN A 167 21.16 -2.26 3.31
C ASN A 167 22.49 -2.55 4.03
N LYS A 168 23.34 -3.38 3.41
CA LYS A 168 24.75 -3.50 3.80
C LYS A 168 25.51 -2.37 3.11
N LYS A 169 26.51 -1.78 3.78
CA LYS A 169 27.33 -0.63 3.31
C LYS A 169 27.85 -0.68 1.86
N LYS A 170 27.76 -1.81 1.16
CA LYS A 170 28.21 -2.03 -0.23
C LYS A 170 27.23 -2.80 -1.12
N SER A 171 26.07 -3.24 -0.63
CA SER A 171 25.05 -3.94 -1.44
C SER A 171 23.69 -4.03 -0.74
N THR A 172 22.62 -3.89 -1.52
CA THR A 172 21.25 -4.19 -1.09
C THR A 172 20.98 -5.68 -1.33
N GLN A 173 20.48 -6.39 -0.32
CA GLN A 173 20.04 -7.78 -0.45
C GLN A 173 18.54 -7.85 -0.17
N ILE A 174 17.82 -8.65 -0.96
CA ILE A 174 16.40 -8.97 -0.72
C ILE A 174 16.34 -10.40 -0.21
N VAL A 175 15.72 -10.60 0.94
CA VAL A 175 15.51 -11.92 1.54
C VAL A 175 14.02 -12.22 1.55
N LYS A 176 13.66 -13.37 0.96
CA LYS A 176 12.31 -13.93 1.04
C LYS A 176 12.21 -14.79 2.30
N VAL A 177 11.28 -14.44 3.19
CA VAL A 177 11.02 -15.13 4.46
C VAL A 177 9.60 -15.65 4.43
N LYS A 178 9.45 -16.95 4.72
CA LYS A 178 8.15 -17.54 5.04
C LYS A 178 7.98 -17.50 6.55
N PHE A 179 6.86 -16.96 7.01
CA PHE A 179 6.50 -16.95 8.43
C PHE A 179 5.16 -17.67 8.62
N LEU A 180 4.86 -18.06 9.85
CA LEU A 180 3.60 -18.70 10.19
C LEU A 180 2.57 -17.61 10.49
N ASN A 181 1.47 -17.61 9.75
CA ASN A 181 0.31 -16.78 10.08
C ASN A 181 -0.40 -17.46 11.26
N LEU A 182 -0.29 -16.87 12.45
CA LEU A 182 -0.89 -17.37 13.70
C LEU A 182 -2.29 -16.79 13.91
#